data_AF-A0A951Z216-F1
#
_entry.id   AF-A0A951Z216-F1
#
_cell.length_a   1.000
_cell.length_b   1.000
_cell.length_c   1.000
_cell.angle_alpha   90.00
_cell.angle_beta   90.00
_cell.angle_gamma   90.00
#
_symmetry.space_group_name_H-M   'P 1'
#
loop_
_entity.id
_entity.type
_entity.pdbx_description
1 polymer ?
#
loop_
_entity_poly.entity_id
_entity_poly.type
_entity_poly.pdbx_seq_one_letter_code
_entity_poly.pdbx_strand_id
1 'polypeptide(L)'
;MKKLVSLVFALVVSASFAQDAVPGEALAKVSPFYAFASKAIFAAAGATEVEDLGIAGVQRIEAPAENIAFLTSRGARLPFFEYVEPNYLGRKAQVVPTDPYYATMQYAPQQVRAPWAWLTTTGTRNVRVAVLDAWFKTTHPEFAGRIVHPWNVVTGSPDVEPPVHEYPRDQLNHGTHVLGIIGASANNGLGIAGMAWNVELMPVNIFYMPNAFESATYKYSDLVKGLAYIGDMGAHVVNMSIGGGFSFAVSDACSALFEQGTLLVAAAGNSNTDLPSYPAANPSVLSVGSVKHGTPLKAWYSNYGSWVHLAAPGGDGPGEPYQIWSTSIDEHGDSSYELLSGTSMASPLVAGLAALIYSVLPDAPAWLVWYILTETADPNIENDSDGDPVFQKGQVHAERALALAREFLPRAYEANPVSVRAEKGGFLSGTGQVARLFADDGRSVEVSHRSFAPNPEAALGIEFATETLPAQPSELRIEWHYEATAGVTLGAHLWDYAARRFVAVPVTLGSGSATVHVSNPARFMNQGRIRVRLGAGRTDNAFGSMVWLAVDHASATVTTPGRPLP
;
A
#
# COMPACT_ATOMS: atom_id res chain seq x y z
N MET A 1 34.68 -37.31 -29.23
CA MET A 1 33.50 -36.45 -29.46
C MET A 1 32.82 -36.13 -28.13
N LYS A 2 33.24 -35.06 -27.42
CA LYS A 2 32.57 -34.54 -26.20
C LYS A 2 33.10 -33.17 -25.71
N LYS A 3 33.62 -32.32 -26.62
CA LYS A 3 34.14 -30.97 -26.29
C LYS A 3 33.82 -29.90 -27.34
N LEU A 4 32.64 -29.96 -27.96
CA LEU A 4 32.26 -28.99 -29.02
C LEU A 4 30.83 -28.43 -28.92
N VAL A 5 30.17 -28.50 -27.75
CA VAL A 5 28.78 -28.01 -27.60
C VAL A 5 28.66 -26.76 -26.71
N SER A 6 29.75 -26.27 -26.11
CA SER A 6 29.68 -25.12 -25.18
C SER A 6 30.07 -23.76 -25.78
N LEU A 7 30.26 -23.64 -27.11
CA LEU A 7 30.81 -22.43 -27.74
C LEU A 7 29.85 -21.71 -28.71
N VAL A 8 28.55 -22.05 -28.72
CA VAL A 8 27.57 -21.42 -29.63
C VAL A 8 26.49 -20.61 -28.90
N PHE A 9 26.46 -20.63 -27.56
CA PHE A 9 25.46 -19.87 -26.77
C PHE A 9 25.97 -18.56 -26.15
N ALA A 10 27.14 -18.07 -26.58
CA ALA A 10 27.75 -16.84 -26.06
C ALA A 10 28.04 -15.80 -27.15
N LEU A 11 27.34 -15.84 -28.29
CA LEU A 11 27.63 -14.96 -29.42
C LEU A 11 26.40 -14.27 -30.03
N VAL A 12 25.41 -13.88 -29.23
CA VAL A 12 24.43 -12.84 -29.61
C VAL A 12 23.93 -12.10 -28.36
N VAL A 13 24.81 -11.44 -27.60
CA VAL A 13 24.50 -10.19 -26.88
C VAL A 13 25.84 -9.52 -26.60
N SER A 14 26.34 -8.74 -27.54
CA SER A 14 27.36 -7.74 -27.28
C SER A 14 26.97 -6.44 -27.95
N ALA A 15 25.77 -5.96 -27.63
CA ALA A 15 25.63 -4.54 -27.43
C ALA A 15 26.46 -4.23 -26.17
N SER A 16 27.67 -3.72 -26.37
CA SER A 16 28.48 -3.16 -25.29
C SER A 16 27.66 -2.05 -24.64
N PHE A 17 27.02 -2.34 -23.51
CA PHE A 17 26.57 -1.29 -22.62
C PHE A 17 27.82 -0.55 -22.18
N ALA A 18 28.08 0.63 -22.75
CA ALA A 18 29.02 1.56 -22.18
C ALA A 18 28.44 1.93 -20.81
N GLN A 19 28.97 1.32 -19.75
CA GLN A 19 28.52 1.59 -18.40
C GLN A 19 29.15 2.92 -17.98
N ASP A 20 28.32 3.92 -17.71
CA ASP A 20 28.80 5.23 -17.27
C ASP A 20 29.62 5.09 -15.99
N ALA A 21 30.73 5.82 -15.92
CA ALA A 21 31.60 5.87 -14.75
C ALA A 21 31.77 7.33 -14.31
N VAL A 22 32.15 7.55 -13.04
CA VAL A 22 32.48 8.89 -12.55
C VAL A 22 33.73 9.40 -13.28
N PRO A 23 33.66 10.52 -14.02
CA PRO A 23 34.82 11.05 -14.72
C PRO A 23 35.96 11.36 -13.74
N GLY A 24 37.15 10.85 -14.02
CA GLY A 24 38.33 11.09 -13.19
C GLY A 24 38.47 10.16 -11.98
N GLU A 25 37.61 9.16 -11.81
CA GLU A 25 37.74 8.19 -10.71
C GLU A 25 37.92 6.73 -11.18
N ALA A 26 38.68 5.96 -10.41
CA ALA A 26 38.80 4.51 -10.55
C ALA A 26 38.86 3.81 -9.20
N LEU A 27 38.56 2.51 -9.22
CA LEU A 27 38.80 1.59 -8.11
C LEU A 27 40.03 0.76 -8.44
N ALA A 28 41.02 0.78 -7.56
CA ALA A 28 42.26 0.04 -7.72
C ALA A 28 42.47 -0.89 -6.53
N LYS A 29 42.70 -2.19 -6.81
CA LYS A 29 43.19 -3.12 -5.80
C LYS A 29 44.68 -3.30 -5.96
N VAL A 30 45.42 -2.77 -4.99
CA VAL A 30 46.89 -2.84 -4.96
C VAL A 30 47.33 -4.22 -4.48
N SER A 31 48.27 -4.82 -5.21
CA SER A 31 48.89 -6.07 -4.79
C SER A 31 49.66 -5.85 -3.48
N PRO A 32 49.42 -6.67 -2.43
CA PRO A 32 50.11 -6.53 -1.14
C PRO A 32 51.64 -6.59 -1.25
N PHE A 33 52.15 -7.34 -2.23
CA PHE A 33 53.59 -7.49 -2.50
C PHE A 33 54.23 -6.23 -3.07
N TYR A 34 53.44 -5.32 -3.63
CA TYR A 34 53.90 -4.16 -4.39
C TYR A 34 53.36 -2.82 -3.86
N ALA A 35 52.81 -2.79 -2.65
CA ALA A 35 52.15 -1.62 -2.08
C ALA A 35 53.01 -0.34 -2.02
N PHE A 36 54.32 -0.47 -1.89
CA PHE A 36 55.24 0.67 -1.95
C PHE A 36 55.48 1.15 -3.41
N ALA A 37 55.53 0.21 -4.36
CA ALA A 37 55.79 0.51 -5.77
C ALA A 37 54.55 1.06 -6.50
N SER A 38 53.34 0.66 -6.09
CA SER A 38 52.08 1.19 -6.66
C SER A 38 51.94 2.70 -6.43
N LYS A 39 52.45 3.24 -5.31
CA LYS A 39 52.46 4.69 -5.03
C LYS A 39 53.22 5.50 -6.08
N ALA A 40 54.32 4.96 -6.61
CA ALA A 40 55.08 5.61 -7.68
C ALA A 40 54.30 5.62 -9.00
N ILE A 41 53.50 4.59 -9.27
CA ILE A 41 52.63 4.53 -10.46
C ILE A 41 51.47 5.52 -10.34
N PHE A 42 50.84 5.61 -9.17
CA PHE A 42 49.81 6.61 -8.94
C PHE A 42 50.38 8.02 -9.10
N ALA A 43 51.52 8.32 -8.49
CA ALA A 43 52.19 9.61 -8.69
C ALA A 43 52.52 9.91 -10.16
N ALA A 44 53.00 8.91 -10.93
CA ALA A 44 53.30 9.07 -12.35
C ALA A 44 52.05 9.29 -13.21
N ALA A 45 50.91 8.74 -12.81
CA ALA A 45 49.62 8.95 -13.46
C ALA A 45 48.88 10.21 -12.95
N GLY A 46 49.49 10.98 -12.04
CA GLY A 46 48.82 12.09 -11.36
C GLY A 46 47.61 11.64 -10.54
N ALA A 47 47.57 10.37 -10.13
CA ALA A 47 46.50 9.79 -9.35
C ALA A 47 46.78 9.94 -7.85
N THR A 48 45.76 10.34 -7.10
CA THR A 48 45.78 10.42 -5.65
C THR A 48 44.83 9.39 -5.05
N GLU A 49 45.29 8.70 -4.01
CA GLU A 49 44.41 7.90 -3.16
C GLU A 49 43.47 8.85 -2.42
N VAL A 50 42.17 8.68 -2.64
CA VAL A 50 41.14 9.53 -2.03
C VAL A 50 40.50 8.83 -0.84
N GLU A 51 40.35 7.51 -0.90
CA GLU A 51 39.60 6.74 0.09
C GLU A 51 39.97 5.25 0.09
N ASP A 52 40.18 4.67 1.28
CA ASP A 52 40.20 3.22 1.50
C ASP A 52 38.75 2.73 1.67
N LEU A 53 38.34 1.75 0.85
CA LEU A 53 36.96 1.28 0.81
C LEU A 53 36.64 0.20 1.87
N GLY A 54 37.54 -0.01 2.84
CA GLY A 54 37.36 -1.00 3.91
C GLY A 54 37.53 -2.46 3.46
N ILE A 55 37.96 -2.66 2.21
CA ILE A 55 38.33 -3.96 1.66
C ILE A 55 39.85 -3.94 1.45
N ALA A 56 40.55 -4.93 2.02
CA ALA A 56 42.01 -4.97 2.04
C ALA A 56 42.63 -4.71 0.66
N GLY A 57 43.37 -3.61 0.56
CA GLY A 57 44.10 -3.19 -0.64
C GLY A 57 43.25 -2.50 -1.71
N VAL A 58 41.94 -2.31 -1.50
CA VAL A 58 41.04 -1.65 -2.45
C VAL A 58 40.87 -0.19 -2.06
N GLN A 59 41.15 0.69 -3.01
CA GLN A 59 41.10 2.13 -2.82
C GLN A 59 40.40 2.81 -4.00
N ARG A 60 39.72 3.92 -3.69
CA ARG A 60 39.25 4.87 -4.69
C ARG A 60 40.38 5.86 -4.99
N ILE A 61 40.73 5.96 -6.27
CA ILE A 61 41.74 6.88 -6.77
C ILE A 61 41.11 7.91 -7.69
N GLU A 62 41.68 9.11 -7.70
CA GLU A 62 41.25 10.22 -8.57
C GLU A 62 42.44 10.75 -9.37
N ALA A 63 42.24 11.01 -10.66
CA ALA A 63 43.23 11.57 -11.58
C ALA A 63 42.51 12.28 -12.75
N PRO A 64 43.21 13.07 -13.60
CA PRO A 64 42.63 13.54 -14.86
C PRO A 64 42.00 12.38 -15.66
N ALA A 65 40.85 12.62 -16.30
CA ALA A 65 40.03 11.56 -16.90
C ALA A 65 40.80 10.72 -17.93
N GLU A 66 41.69 11.35 -18.69
CA GLU A 66 42.60 10.69 -19.63
C GLU A 66 43.59 9.74 -18.96
N ASN A 67 44.04 10.05 -17.74
CA ASN A 67 44.96 9.23 -16.97
C ASN A 67 44.23 8.06 -16.29
N ILE A 68 42.99 8.26 -15.85
CA ILE A 68 42.10 7.16 -15.43
C ILE A 68 41.82 6.21 -16.59
N ALA A 69 41.55 6.73 -17.80
CA ALA A 69 41.38 5.89 -18.98
C ALA A 69 42.66 5.06 -19.29
N PHE A 70 43.84 5.64 -19.09
CA PHE A 70 45.11 4.92 -19.20
C PHE A 70 45.25 3.84 -18.12
N LEU A 71 45.01 4.17 -16.85
CA LEU A 71 45.13 3.25 -15.72
C LEU A 71 44.12 2.09 -15.81
N THR A 72 42.89 2.34 -16.23
CA THR A 72 41.85 1.30 -16.36
C THR A 72 42.07 0.39 -17.58
N SER A 73 42.62 0.93 -18.68
CA SER A 73 42.91 0.12 -19.89
C SER A 73 44.20 -0.71 -19.80
N ARG A 74 45.19 -0.28 -19.00
CA ARG A 74 46.51 -0.91 -18.92
C ARG A 74 46.96 -1.32 -17.53
N GLY A 75 46.42 -0.72 -16.47
CA GLY A 75 46.82 -0.96 -15.08
C GLY A 75 46.61 -2.41 -14.64
N ALA A 76 45.54 -3.06 -15.11
CA ALA A 76 45.31 -4.50 -14.89
C ALA A 76 46.38 -5.41 -15.50
N ARG A 77 47.25 -4.90 -16.39
CA ARG A 77 48.38 -5.65 -16.99
C ARG A 77 49.69 -5.43 -16.24
N LEU A 78 49.70 -4.56 -15.23
CA LEU A 78 50.88 -4.27 -14.41
C LEU A 78 50.86 -5.14 -13.15
N PRO A 79 52.01 -5.65 -12.68
CA PRO A 79 52.07 -6.54 -11.51
C PRO A 79 51.69 -5.85 -10.19
N PHE A 80 51.58 -4.52 -10.19
CA PHE A 80 51.30 -3.70 -9.01
C PHE A 80 49.82 -3.72 -8.59
N PHE A 81 48.92 -4.09 -9.50
CA PHE A 81 47.48 -4.09 -9.27
C PHE A 81 46.91 -5.48 -9.53
N GLU A 82 46.03 -5.95 -8.63
CA GLU A 82 45.15 -7.08 -8.93
C GLU A 82 44.08 -6.67 -9.95
N TYR A 83 43.58 -5.44 -9.83
CA TYR A 83 42.74 -4.80 -10.84
C TYR A 83 42.80 -3.28 -10.71
N VAL A 84 42.47 -2.61 -11.82
CA VAL A 84 42.12 -1.19 -11.87
C VAL A 84 40.92 -1.06 -12.81
N GLU A 85 39.81 -0.57 -12.32
CA GLU A 85 38.56 -0.43 -13.08
C GLU A 85 37.94 0.96 -12.88
N PRO A 86 37.16 1.47 -13.85
CA PRO A 86 36.42 2.71 -13.66
C PRO A 86 35.50 2.63 -12.43
N ASN A 87 35.31 3.74 -11.72
CA ASN A 87 34.27 3.81 -10.69
C ASN A 87 32.90 3.89 -11.37
N TYR A 88 32.34 2.73 -11.72
CA TYR A 88 31.08 2.64 -12.45
C TYR A 88 29.91 3.17 -11.62
N LEU A 89 29.02 3.91 -12.28
CA LEU A 89 27.76 4.35 -11.68
C LEU A 89 26.78 3.16 -11.61
N GLY A 90 26.48 2.71 -10.40
CA GLY A 90 25.35 1.82 -10.16
C GLY A 90 24.03 2.60 -10.27
N ARG A 91 23.20 2.32 -11.27
CA ARG A 91 21.84 2.86 -11.38
C ARG A 91 20.83 1.82 -10.88
N LYS A 92 19.84 2.24 -10.08
CA LYS A 92 18.68 1.38 -9.80
C LYS A 92 17.90 1.17 -11.11
N ALA A 93 17.66 -0.09 -11.48
CA ALA A 93 16.76 -0.42 -12.59
C ALA A 93 15.31 -0.22 -12.11
N GLN A 94 14.50 0.54 -12.86
CA GLN A 94 13.06 0.64 -12.66
C GLN A 94 12.34 -0.52 -13.37
N VAL A 95 11.12 -0.84 -12.96
CA VAL A 95 10.30 -1.84 -13.68
C VAL A 95 9.71 -1.19 -14.93
N VAL A 96 10.05 -1.72 -16.10
CA VAL A 96 9.47 -1.30 -17.38
C VAL A 96 8.68 -2.48 -17.96
N PRO A 97 7.34 -2.41 -17.98
CA PRO A 97 6.49 -3.36 -18.67
C PRO A 97 6.91 -3.57 -20.13
N THR A 98 6.78 -4.81 -20.61
CA THR A 98 7.15 -5.24 -21.97
C THR A 98 6.02 -5.09 -22.98
N ASP A 99 4.89 -4.55 -22.53
CA ASP A 99 3.63 -4.46 -23.27
C ASP A 99 3.72 -3.46 -24.43
N PRO A 100 3.20 -3.78 -25.64
CA PRO A 100 3.45 -3.02 -26.86
C PRO A 100 3.09 -1.53 -26.82
N TYR A 101 2.08 -1.15 -26.04
CA TYR A 101 1.61 0.24 -25.92
C TYR A 101 2.15 0.96 -24.67
N TYR A 102 2.86 0.27 -23.78
CA TYR A 102 3.34 0.87 -22.53
C TYR A 102 4.31 2.02 -22.79
N ALA A 103 5.31 1.81 -23.65
CA ALA A 103 6.37 2.80 -23.89
C ALA A 103 5.94 3.93 -24.85
N THR A 104 4.92 3.69 -25.68
CA THR A 104 4.56 4.56 -26.81
C THR A 104 3.26 5.32 -26.60
N MET A 105 2.30 4.74 -25.86
CA MET A 105 0.96 5.32 -25.67
C MET A 105 0.66 5.68 -24.21
N GLN A 106 1.27 5.00 -23.24
CA GLN A 106 1.03 5.29 -21.82
C GLN A 106 2.10 6.25 -21.28
N TYR A 107 1.67 7.39 -20.75
CA TYR A 107 2.53 8.32 -20.01
C TYR A 107 2.16 8.43 -18.53
N ALA A 108 0.91 8.13 -18.18
CA ALA A 108 0.36 8.39 -16.85
C ALA A 108 1.07 7.59 -15.73
N PRO A 109 1.33 6.26 -15.89
CA PRO A 109 2.13 5.53 -14.90
C PRO A 109 3.53 6.12 -14.71
N GLN A 110 4.19 6.59 -15.77
CA GLN A 110 5.52 7.17 -15.73
C GLN A 110 5.50 8.52 -15.00
N GLN A 111 4.51 9.37 -15.29
CA GLN A 111 4.34 10.70 -14.66
C GLN A 111 4.15 10.61 -13.14
N VAL A 112 3.48 9.57 -12.64
CA VAL A 112 3.31 9.33 -11.20
C VAL A 112 4.41 8.46 -10.58
N ARG A 113 5.45 8.13 -11.35
CA ARG A 113 6.59 7.29 -10.93
C ARG A 113 6.21 5.85 -10.53
N ALA A 114 5.21 5.28 -11.18
CA ALA A 114 4.82 3.88 -11.02
C ALA A 114 5.95 2.88 -11.30
N PRO A 115 6.83 3.04 -12.32
CA PRO A 115 7.98 2.16 -12.54
C PRO A 115 8.87 1.92 -11.32
N TRP A 116 8.97 2.92 -10.45
CA TRP A 116 9.75 2.85 -9.21
C TRP A 116 8.95 2.20 -8.08
N ALA A 117 7.65 2.47 -7.99
CA ALA A 117 6.76 1.79 -7.05
C ALA A 117 6.68 0.28 -7.29
N TRP A 118 6.68 -0.14 -8.56
CA TRP A 118 6.62 -1.54 -8.97
C TRP A 118 7.84 -2.36 -8.57
N LEU A 119 8.96 -1.73 -8.19
CA LEU A 119 10.09 -2.43 -7.55
C LEU A 119 9.72 -2.98 -6.16
N THR A 120 8.70 -2.41 -5.51
CA THR A 120 8.20 -2.89 -4.22
C THR A 120 7.13 -3.96 -4.41
N THR A 121 6.10 -3.65 -5.20
CA THR A 121 5.03 -4.58 -5.49
C THR A 121 4.31 -4.20 -6.77
N THR A 122 3.80 -5.24 -7.42
CA THR A 122 2.96 -5.21 -8.61
C THR A 122 1.49 -5.39 -8.27
N GLY A 123 1.16 -5.42 -6.98
CA GLY A 123 -0.14 -5.88 -6.52
C GLY A 123 -0.16 -7.38 -6.22
N THR A 124 -1.15 -7.79 -5.46
CA THR A 124 -1.43 -9.19 -5.13
C THR A 124 -2.91 -9.50 -5.32
N ARG A 125 -3.21 -10.77 -5.64
CA ARG A 125 -4.58 -11.31 -5.75
C ARG A 125 -5.37 -11.25 -4.44
N ASN A 126 -4.71 -11.02 -3.31
CA ASN A 126 -5.39 -10.81 -2.04
C ASN A 126 -6.06 -9.43 -1.96
N VAL A 127 -5.69 -8.48 -2.82
CA VAL A 127 -6.28 -7.16 -2.89
C VAL A 127 -7.33 -7.12 -3.98
N ARG A 128 -8.51 -6.64 -3.61
CA ARG A 128 -9.69 -6.52 -4.48
C ARG A 128 -10.05 -5.07 -4.70
N VAL A 129 -10.15 -4.68 -5.97
CA VAL A 129 -10.54 -3.33 -6.38
C VAL A 129 -11.88 -3.39 -7.10
N ALA A 130 -12.88 -2.76 -6.51
CA ALA A 130 -14.19 -2.61 -7.11
C ALA A 130 -14.26 -1.38 -8.02
N VAL A 131 -15.03 -1.49 -9.10
CA VAL A 131 -15.28 -0.37 -10.01
C VAL A 131 -16.79 -0.23 -10.18
N LEU A 132 -17.34 0.89 -9.68
CA LEU A 132 -18.74 1.26 -9.84
C LEU A 132 -18.89 2.16 -11.07
N ASP A 133 -19.36 1.58 -12.18
CA ASP A 133 -19.38 2.26 -13.48
C ASP A 133 -20.44 1.66 -14.43
N ALA A 134 -20.34 1.98 -15.72
CA ALA A 134 -21.21 1.57 -16.81
C ALA A 134 -20.53 0.49 -17.67
N TRP A 135 -21.04 -0.74 -17.56
CA TRP A 135 -20.64 -1.95 -18.31
C TRP A 135 -19.15 -2.29 -18.36
N PHE A 136 -18.85 -3.58 -18.50
CA PHE A 136 -17.49 -4.08 -18.41
C PHE A 136 -17.30 -5.26 -19.35
N LYS A 137 -16.33 -5.14 -20.27
CA LYS A 137 -15.87 -6.25 -21.10
C LYS A 137 -15.01 -7.19 -20.25
N THR A 138 -15.64 -8.03 -19.43
CA THR A 138 -14.94 -8.91 -18.49
C THR A 138 -14.14 -9.99 -19.20
N THR A 139 -14.50 -10.32 -20.46
CA THR A 139 -13.74 -11.23 -21.31
C THR A 139 -12.50 -10.60 -21.97
N HIS A 140 -12.17 -9.34 -21.67
CA HIS A 140 -10.97 -8.70 -22.22
C HIS A 140 -9.70 -9.48 -21.79
N PRO A 141 -8.76 -9.81 -22.69
CA PRO A 141 -7.60 -10.65 -22.37
C PRO A 141 -6.72 -10.04 -21.27
N GLU A 142 -6.72 -8.71 -21.17
CA GLU A 142 -6.05 -7.99 -20.08
C GLU A 142 -6.55 -8.39 -18.70
N PHE A 143 -7.81 -8.83 -18.53
CA PHE A 143 -8.39 -9.17 -17.21
C PHE A 143 -8.45 -10.68 -16.93
N ALA A 144 -7.86 -11.50 -17.81
CA ALA A 144 -7.98 -12.95 -17.76
C ALA A 144 -7.63 -13.52 -16.36
N GLY A 145 -8.60 -14.23 -15.77
CA GLY A 145 -8.45 -14.91 -14.47
C GLY A 145 -8.47 -13.97 -13.25
N ARG A 146 -8.94 -12.73 -13.38
CA ARG A 146 -8.89 -11.72 -12.31
C ARG A 146 -10.21 -11.02 -12.03
N ILE A 147 -11.23 -11.25 -12.86
CA ILE A 147 -12.59 -10.77 -12.60
C ILE A 147 -13.20 -11.61 -11.48
N VAL A 148 -13.63 -10.94 -10.41
CA VAL A 148 -14.29 -11.57 -9.26
C VAL A 148 -15.58 -10.83 -8.92
N HIS A 149 -16.59 -11.57 -8.49
CA HIS A 149 -17.87 -11.04 -8.02
C HIS A 149 -18.52 -9.97 -8.93
N PRO A 150 -18.52 -10.11 -10.28
CA PRO A 150 -19.17 -9.13 -11.14
C PRO A 150 -20.65 -9.02 -10.80
N TRP A 151 -21.18 -7.79 -10.81
CA TRP A 151 -22.57 -7.57 -10.43
C TRP A 151 -23.20 -6.39 -11.15
N ASN A 152 -24.36 -6.62 -11.71
CA ASN A 152 -25.20 -5.61 -12.32
C ASN A 152 -26.38 -5.33 -11.40
N VAL A 153 -26.32 -4.19 -10.73
CA VAL A 153 -27.32 -3.77 -9.74
C VAL A 153 -28.67 -3.52 -10.42
N VAL A 154 -28.66 -3.08 -11.68
CA VAL A 154 -29.87 -2.75 -12.44
C VAL A 154 -30.67 -4.00 -12.75
N THR A 155 -29.99 -5.07 -13.19
CA THR A 155 -30.64 -6.34 -13.57
C THR A 155 -30.71 -7.34 -12.42
N GLY A 156 -29.96 -7.12 -11.33
CA GLY A 156 -29.86 -8.04 -10.19
C GLY A 156 -29.17 -9.36 -10.57
N SER A 157 -28.14 -9.29 -11.41
CA SER A 157 -27.47 -10.46 -11.98
C SER A 157 -25.95 -10.24 -12.07
N PRO A 158 -25.13 -11.28 -12.29
CA PRO A 158 -23.69 -11.11 -12.50
C PRO A 158 -23.33 -10.61 -13.91
N ASP A 159 -24.30 -10.42 -14.81
CA ASP A 159 -24.05 -10.03 -16.19
C ASP A 159 -23.82 -8.51 -16.30
N VAL A 160 -22.56 -8.16 -16.52
CA VAL A 160 -22.06 -6.79 -16.65
C VAL A 160 -21.52 -6.49 -18.05
N GLU A 161 -21.63 -7.43 -19.00
CA GLU A 161 -21.10 -7.26 -20.35
C GLU A 161 -21.83 -6.14 -21.11
N PRO A 162 -21.13 -5.40 -21.99
CA PRO A 162 -21.73 -4.32 -22.76
C PRO A 162 -22.69 -4.86 -23.82
N PRO A 163 -23.96 -4.41 -23.86
CA PRO A 163 -24.95 -4.83 -24.85
C PRO A 163 -24.78 -4.03 -26.17
N VAL A 164 -23.69 -4.27 -26.89
CA VAL A 164 -23.27 -3.48 -28.07
C VAL A 164 -24.23 -3.50 -29.26
N HIS A 165 -25.18 -4.44 -29.31
CA HIS A 165 -26.22 -4.47 -30.35
C HIS A 165 -27.44 -3.61 -30.00
N GLU A 166 -27.53 -3.12 -28.76
CA GLU A 166 -28.66 -2.36 -28.26
C GLU A 166 -28.35 -0.86 -28.16
N TYR A 167 -27.09 -0.50 -27.90
CA TYR A 167 -26.71 0.88 -27.61
C TYR A 167 -25.39 1.32 -28.27
N PRO A 168 -25.19 2.64 -28.46
CA PRO A 168 -23.95 3.21 -28.98
C PRO A 168 -22.73 2.84 -28.12
N ARG A 169 -21.65 2.42 -28.78
CA ARG A 169 -20.43 1.92 -28.16
C ARG A 169 -19.72 2.94 -27.26
N ASP A 170 -19.77 4.23 -27.61
CA ASP A 170 -19.21 5.34 -26.83
C ASP A 170 -19.84 5.51 -25.44
N GLN A 171 -21.01 4.91 -25.21
CA GLN A 171 -21.66 4.90 -23.92
C GLN A 171 -21.46 3.61 -23.13
N LEU A 172 -20.80 2.61 -23.71
CA LEU A 172 -20.65 1.25 -23.14
C LEU A 172 -19.20 0.90 -22.75
N ASN A 173 -18.23 1.69 -23.19
CA ASN A 173 -16.80 1.39 -23.05
C ASN A 173 -16.17 1.95 -21.75
N HIS A 174 -16.83 2.91 -21.08
CA HIS A 174 -16.22 3.70 -19.99
C HIS A 174 -15.75 2.83 -18.82
N GLY A 175 -16.60 1.93 -18.29
CA GLY A 175 -16.21 1.03 -17.21
C GLY A 175 -15.04 0.11 -17.57
N THR A 176 -15.00 -0.37 -18.80
CA THR A 176 -13.89 -1.19 -19.34
C THR A 176 -12.58 -0.39 -19.36
N HIS A 177 -12.62 0.89 -19.74
CA HIS A 177 -11.44 1.77 -19.78
C HIS A 177 -10.87 2.05 -18.38
N VAL A 178 -11.77 2.35 -17.44
CA VAL A 178 -11.46 2.54 -16.01
C VAL A 178 -10.81 1.28 -15.42
N LEU A 179 -11.34 0.09 -15.72
CA LEU A 179 -10.78 -1.18 -15.25
C LEU A 179 -9.32 -1.39 -15.73
N GLY A 180 -9.04 -1.04 -16.98
CA GLY A 180 -7.70 -1.14 -17.56
C GLY A 180 -6.66 -0.25 -16.87
N ILE A 181 -7.03 0.98 -16.52
CA ILE A 181 -6.14 1.91 -15.82
C ILE A 181 -5.77 1.36 -14.44
N ILE A 182 -6.76 0.82 -13.72
CA ILE A 182 -6.55 0.22 -12.40
C ILE A 182 -5.62 -0.97 -12.50
N GLY A 183 -5.92 -1.90 -13.41
CA GLY A 183 -5.30 -3.21 -13.34
C GLY A 183 -5.41 -4.02 -14.61
N ALA A 184 -5.22 -3.48 -15.80
CA ALA A 184 -4.82 -4.31 -16.95
C ALA A 184 -3.59 -5.17 -16.59
N SER A 185 -3.52 -6.37 -17.16
CA SER A 185 -2.37 -7.27 -16.96
C SER A 185 -1.16 -6.62 -17.60
N ALA A 186 0.00 -7.24 -17.43
CA ALA A 186 1.18 -6.75 -18.10
C ALA A 186 2.28 -7.79 -18.10
N ASN A 187 3.29 -7.52 -18.93
CA ASN A 187 4.23 -8.52 -19.39
C ASN A 187 3.53 -9.75 -19.96
N ASN A 188 2.34 -9.56 -20.52
CA ASN A 188 1.57 -10.59 -21.23
C ASN A 188 1.79 -10.50 -22.75
N GLY A 189 2.55 -9.50 -23.21
CA GLY A 189 2.83 -9.24 -24.63
C GLY A 189 1.66 -8.59 -25.37
N LEU A 190 0.66 -8.09 -24.64
CA LEU A 190 -0.54 -7.45 -25.17
C LEU A 190 -0.63 -6.03 -24.61
N GLY A 191 -1.23 -5.12 -25.39
CA GLY A 191 -1.75 -3.88 -24.86
C GLY A 191 -0.85 -3.06 -23.95
N ILE A 192 -1.32 -2.90 -22.71
CA ILE A 192 -0.92 -1.86 -21.75
C ILE A 192 -0.49 -2.48 -20.43
N ALA A 193 -0.05 -1.65 -19.48
CA ALA A 193 0.07 -2.02 -18.07
C ALA A 193 -0.89 -1.19 -17.20
N GLY A 194 -1.68 -1.87 -16.36
CA GLY A 194 -2.46 -1.21 -15.31
C GLY A 194 -1.59 -0.79 -14.12
N MET A 195 -2.08 0.16 -13.31
CA MET A 195 -1.34 0.64 -12.14
C MET A 195 -1.06 -0.48 -11.12
N ALA A 196 -2.00 -1.39 -10.93
CA ALA A 196 -1.91 -2.58 -10.08
C ALA A 196 -2.25 -3.84 -10.89
N TRP A 197 -1.41 -4.14 -11.87
CA TRP A 197 -1.46 -5.27 -12.80
C TRP A 197 -1.62 -6.71 -12.21
N ASN A 198 -1.60 -6.91 -10.88
CA ASN A 198 -1.80 -8.24 -10.26
C ASN A 198 -2.91 -8.32 -9.18
N VAL A 199 -3.88 -7.39 -9.17
CA VAL A 199 -5.02 -7.41 -8.23
C VAL A 199 -6.23 -8.16 -8.78
N GLU A 200 -7.19 -8.47 -7.89
CA GLU A 200 -8.54 -8.88 -8.25
C GLU A 200 -9.38 -7.64 -8.63
N LEU A 201 -10.17 -7.77 -9.71
CA LEU A 201 -11.01 -6.71 -10.25
C LEU A 201 -12.48 -7.10 -10.06
N MET A 202 -13.26 -6.20 -9.46
CA MET A 202 -14.67 -6.42 -9.14
C MET A 202 -15.55 -5.40 -9.88
N PRO A 203 -16.05 -5.73 -11.08
CA PRO A 203 -16.89 -4.82 -11.85
C PRO A 203 -18.31 -4.77 -11.29
N VAL A 204 -18.82 -3.56 -11.00
CA VAL A 204 -20.18 -3.35 -10.48
C VAL A 204 -20.91 -2.33 -11.36
N ASN A 205 -21.84 -2.82 -12.18
CA ASN A 205 -22.64 -1.98 -13.06
C ASN A 205 -23.83 -1.36 -12.30
N ILE A 206 -23.94 -0.03 -12.33
CA ILE A 206 -25.11 0.72 -11.81
C ILE A 206 -25.83 1.53 -12.88
N PHE A 207 -25.30 1.57 -14.10
CA PHE A 207 -25.86 2.33 -15.19
C PHE A 207 -26.84 1.50 -16.00
N TYR A 208 -27.84 2.21 -16.53
CA TYR A 208 -28.77 1.70 -17.52
C TYR A 208 -28.94 2.75 -18.61
N MET A 209 -29.37 2.31 -19.79
CA MET A 209 -29.84 3.23 -20.83
C MET A 209 -31.34 3.42 -20.68
N PRO A 210 -31.82 4.66 -20.51
CA PRO A 210 -33.26 4.93 -20.59
C PRO A 210 -33.82 4.55 -21.96
N ASN A 211 -33.06 4.84 -23.03
CA ASN A 211 -33.29 4.41 -24.41
C ASN A 211 -32.01 4.65 -25.24
N ALA A 212 -32.02 4.25 -26.52
CA ALA A 212 -30.86 4.32 -27.41
C ALA A 212 -30.38 5.74 -27.79
N PHE A 213 -31.13 6.79 -27.43
CA PHE A 213 -30.81 8.19 -27.76
C PHE A 213 -30.43 9.03 -26.53
N GLU A 214 -30.59 8.47 -25.33
CA GLU A 214 -30.24 9.14 -24.08
C GLU A 214 -28.91 8.61 -23.54
N SER A 215 -28.22 9.46 -22.78
CA SER A 215 -27.00 9.06 -22.09
C SER A 215 -27.28 7.99 -21.03
N ALA A 216 -26.33 7.07 -20.87
CA ALA A 216 -26.28 6.17 -19.72
C ALA A 216 -26.51 6.95 -18.41
N THR A 217 -27.41 6.43 -17.56
CA THR A 217 -27.76 7.06 -16.29
C THR A 217 -27.82 6.04 -15.16
N TYR A 218 -27.73 6.49 -13.92
CA TYR A 218 -27.80 5.63 -12.73
C TYR A 218 -28.72 6.24 -11.68
N LYS A 219 -29.32 5.39 -10.84
CA LYS A 219 -30.16 5.82 -9.72
C LYS A 219 -29.34 5.82 -8.44
N TYR A 220 -29.63 6.76 -7.54
CA TYR A 220 -28.95 6.80 -6.24
C TYR A 220 -29.26 5.57 -5.38
N SER A 221 -30.44 4.97 -5.54
CA SER A 221 -30.76 3.68 -4.91
C SER A 221 -29.83 2.56 -5.37
N ASP A 222 -29.43 2.58 -6.64
CA ASP A 222 -28.57 1.54 -7.21
C ASP A 222 -27.10 1.80 -6.86
N LEU A 223 -26.69 3.07 -6.74
CA LEU A 223 -25.41 3.44 -6.13
C LEU A 223 -25.31 2.93 -4.69
N VAL A 224 -26.33 3.16 -3.85
CA VAL A 224 -26.35 2.66 -2.46
C VAL A 224 -26.27 1.14 -2.40
N LYS A 225 -27.05 0.43 -3.22
CA LYS A 225 -27.00 -1.04 -3.31
C LYS A 225 -25.65 -1.55 -3.79
N GLY A 226 -25.05 -0.87 -4.77
CA GLY A 226 -23.73 -1.20 -5.31
C GLY A 226 -22.65 -1.07 -4.24
N LEU A 227 -22.65 0.04 -3.48
CA LEU A 227 -21.73 0.24 -2.35
C LEU A 227 -21.91 -0.82 -1.26
N ALA A 228 -23.16 -1.17 -0.92
CA ALA A 228 -23.43 -2.23 0.04
C ALA A 228 -22.90 -3.60 -0.44
N TYR A 229 -23.17 -3.97 -1.70
CA TYR A 229 -22.67 -5.20 -2.30
C TYR A 229 -21.13 -5.28 -2.30
N ILE A 230 -20.45 -4.16 -2.54
CA ILE A 230 -18.98 -4.06 -2.50
C ILE A 230 -18.43 -4.30 -1.10
N GLY A 231 -19.08 -3.76 -0.07
CA GLY A 231 -18.75 -4.02 1.33
C GLY A 231 -18.94 -5.48 1.71
N ASP A 232 -20.07 -6.08 1.31
CA ASP A 232 -20.37 -7.50 1.57
C ASP A 232 -19.35 -8.45 0.91
N MET A 233 -18.79 -8.04 -0.24
CA MET A 233 -17.73 -8.77 -0.93
C MET A 233 -16.32 -8.35 -0.47
N GLY A 234 -16.15 -7.50 0.55
CA GLY A 234 -14.84 -7.19 1.13
C GLY A 234 -13.83 -6.56 0.16
N ALA A 235 -14.25 -5.63 -0.70
CA ALA A 235 -13.30 -4.89 -1.53
C ALA A 235 -12.43 -3.95 -0.67
N HIS A 236 -11.15 -3.83 -1.03
CA HIS A 236 -10.22 -2.94 -0.32
C HIS A 236 -10.32 -1.50 -0.83
N VAL A 237 -10.62 -1.35 -2.11
CA VAL A 237 -10.75 -0.07 -2.80
C VAL A 237 -12.00 -0.11 -3.68
N VAL A 238 -12.73 1.00 -3.76
CA VAL A 238 -13.76 1.23 -4.78
C VAL A 238 -13.46 2.51 -5.56
N ASN A 239 -13.41 2.38 -6.89
CA ASN A 239 -13.34 3.51 -7.81
C ASN A 239 -14.74 3.91 -8.29
N MET A 240 -15.04 5.20 -8.22
CA MET A 240 -16.31 5.80 -8.64
C MET A 240 -16.03 6.94 -9.62
N SER A 241 -15.95 6.64 -10.91
CA SER A 241 -15.77 7.63 -11.98
C SER A 241 -17.11 8.27 -12.38
N ILE A 242 -17.89 8.69 -11.38
CA ILE A 242 -19.27 9.21 -11.50
C ILE A 242 -19.41 10.53 -10.74
N GLY A 243 -20.44 11.32 -11.10
CA GLY A 243 -20.77 12.57 -10.43
C GLY A 243 -22.28 12.81 -10.36
N GLY A 244 -22.70 13.67 -9.43
CA GLY A 244 -24.08 13.98 -9.13
C GLY A 244 -24.23 14.98 -7.97
N GLY A 245 -25.47 15.29 -7.60
CA GLY A 245 -25.81 16.11 -6.44
C GLY A 245 -25.77 15.35 -5.10
N PHE A 246 -25.83 16.09 -3.99
CA PHE A 246 -25.81 15.52 -2.63
C PHE A 246 -27.02 14.60 -2.35
N SER A 247 -26.79 13.54 -1.57
CA SER A 247 -27.83 12.69 -1.01
C SER A 247 -27.38 12.10 0.32
N PHE A 248 -28.23 12.21 1.35
CA PHE A 248 -27.98 11.60 2.66
C PHE A 248 -27.78 10.09 2.55
N ALA A 249 -28.61 9.38 1.78
CA ALA A 249 -28.50 7.93 1.65
C ALA A 249 -27.18 7.48 0.99
N VAL A 250 -26.70 8.23 -0.01
CA VAL A 250 -25.39 7.97 -0.63
C VAL A 250 -24.27 8.28 0.35
N SER A 251 -24.40 9.38 1.11
CA SER A 251 -23.43 9.74 2.14
C SER A 251 -23.30 8.69 3.23
N ASP A 252 -24.42 8.21 3.77
CA ASP A 252 -24.45 7.17 4.80
C ASP A 252 -23.81 5.87 4.27
N ALA A 253 -24.09 5.49 3.02
CA ALA A 253 -23.48 4.33 2.39
C ALA A 253 -21.96 4.48 2.20
N CYS A 254 -21.49 5.67 1.77
CA CYS A 254 -20.07 5.96 1.67
C CYS A 254 -19.36 5.89 3.03
N SER A 255 -19.93 6.50 4.06
CA SER A 255 -19.36 6.49 5.41
C SER A 255 -19.33 5.08 6.00
N ALA A 256 -20.41 4.30 5.86
CA ALA A 256 -20.46 2.92 6.33
C ALA A 256 -19.40 2.03 5.65
N LEU A 257 -19.19 2.18 4.35
CA LEU A 257 -18.19 1.42 3.61
C LEU A 257 -16.75 1.83 3.98
N PHE A 258 -16.51 3.13 4.20
CA PHE A 258 -15.22 3.63 4.66
C PHE A 258 -14.87 3.11 6.06
N GLU A 259 -15.84 3.09 6.99
CA GLU A 259 -15.68 2.57 8.35
C GLU A 259 -15.39 1.07 8.39
N GLN A 260 -15.83 0.31 7.38
CA GLN A 260 -15.48 -1.11 7.21
C GLN A 260 -14.05 -1.34 6.74
N GLY A 261 -13.32 -0.28 6.37
CA GLY A 261 -11.93 -0.34 5.92
C GLY A 261 -11.75 -0.29 4.40
N THR A 262 -12.82 -0.09 3.62
CA THR A 262 -12.71 0.10 2.17
C THR A 262 -12.37 1.56 1.85
N LEU A 263 -11.34 1.81 1.03
CA LEU A 263 -11.05 3.15 0.54
C LEU A 263 -11.97 3.49 -0.64
N LEU A 264 -12.70 4.60 -0.53
CA LEU A 264 -13.53 5.13 -1.60
C LEU A 264 -12.76 6.21 -2.37
N VAL A 265 -12.66 6.07 -3.69
CA VAL A 265 -11.96 7.02 -4.58
C VAL A 265 -12.93 7.46 -5.66
N ALA A 266 -13.04 8.77 -5.92
CA ALA A 266 -13.98 9.29 -6.91
C ALA A 266 -13.42 10.45 -7.74
N ALA A 267 -13.93 10.57 -8.96
CA ALA A 267 -13.57 11.63 -9.89
C ALA A 267 -14.20 12.98 -9.48
N ALA A 268 -13.41 14.06 -9.49
CA ALA A 268 -13.91 15.41 -9.13
C ALA A 268 -14.95 15.96 -10.15
N GLY A 269 -14.93 15.50 -11.39
CA GLY A 269 -15.81 16.00 -12.45
C GLY A 269 -15.11 16.95 -13.43
N ASN A 270 -15.78 17.24 -14.53
CA ASN A 270 -15.16 17.78 -15.75
C ASN A 270 -15.82 19.09 -16.23
N SER A 271 -16.21 19.97 -15.30
CA SER A 271 -16.95 21.22 -15.61
C SER A 271 -16.15 22.49 -15.31
N ASN A 272 -14.87 22.36 -14.95
CA ASN A 272 -13.99 23.47 -14.55
C ASN A 272 -14.64 24.39 -13.50
N THR A 273 -15.18 23.81 -12.45
CA THR A 273 -15.83 24.54 -11.36
C THR A 273 -15.33 24.07 -9.99
N ASP A 274 -15.46 24.95 -9.01
CA ASP A 274 -15.25 24.68 -7.58
C ASP A 274 -16.50 24.16 -6.87
N LEU A 275 -17.65 24.09 -7.56
CA LEU A 275 -18.88 23.56 -7.02
C LEU A 275 -18.73 22.06 -6.65
N PRO A 276 -19.09 21.66 -5.41
CA PRO A 276 -19.01 20.28 -4.97
C PRO A 276 -19.79 19.30 -5.86
N SER A 277 -19.10 18.25 -6.31
CA SER A 277 -19.69 17.10 -7.02
C SER A 277 -19.68 15.86 -6.12
N TYR A 278 -20.80 15.15 -6.00
CA TYR A 278 -20.92 13.96 -5.17
C TYR A 278 -20.91 12.68 -6.01
N PRO A 279 -20.33 11.56 -5.53
CA PRO A 279 -19.85 11.35 -4.17
C PRO A 279 -18.44 11.90 -3.87
N ALA A 280 -17.73 12.49 -4.84
CA ALA A 280 -16.35 12.94 -4.64
C ALA A 280 -16.17 13.95 -3.49
N ALA A 281 -17.08 14.90 -3.32
CA ALA A 281 -17.07 15.87 -2.22
C ALA A 281 -17.52 15.29 -0.87
N ASN A 282 -17.86 14.01 -0.79
CA ASN A 282 -18.20 13.37 0.48
C ASN A 282 -16.94 13.25 1.38
N PRO A 283 -17.03 13.57 2.68
CA PRO A 283 -15.87 13.47 3.59
C PRO A 283 -15.23 12.08 3.69
N SER A 284 -15.98 11.02 3.41
CA SER A 284 -15.51 9.62 3.41
C SER A 284 -14.96 9.17 2.05
N VAL A 285 -14.84 10.07 1.06
CA VAL A 285 -14.43 9.75 -0.31
C VAL A 285 -13.23 10.58 -0.75
N LEU A 286 -12.19 9.90 -1.23
CA LEU A 286 -10.98 10.53 -1.74
C LEU A 286 -11.26 11.09 -3.15
N SER A 287 -11.63 12.38 -3.19
CA SER A 287 -11.77 13.16 -4.43
C SER A 287 -10.46 13.32 -5.22
N VAL A 288 -10.51 13.03 -6.52
CA VAL A 288 -9.37 13.07 -7.46
C VAL A 288 -9.64 14.03 -8.62
N GLY A 289 -8.83 15.09 -8.71
CA GLY A 289 -8.75 15.99 -9.86
C GLY A 289 -7.85 15.46 -10.98
N SER A 290 -7.84 16.16 -12.12
CA SER A 290 -7.02 15.80 -13.28
C SER A 290 -5.92 16.83 -13.54
N VAL A 291 -4.73 16.34 -13.86
CA VAL A 291 -3.57 17.15 -14.31
C VAL A 291 -3.16 16.80 -15.73
N LYS A 292 -2.50 17.75 -16.38
CA LYS A 292 -2.00 17.63 -17.75
C LYS A 292 -0.75 16.75 -17.84
N HIS A 293 -0.51 16.24 -19.04
CA HIS A 293 0.72 15.53 -19.37
C HIS A 293 1.95 16.41 -19.16
N GLY A 294 2.93 15.91 -18.41
CA GLY A 294 4.27 16.49 -18.31
C GLY A 294 4.35 17.88 -17.65
N THR A 295 3.30 18.34 -16.97
CA THR A 295 3.26 19.67 -16.35
C THR A 295 2.66 19.62 -14.93
N PRO A 296 2.94 20.62 -14.09
CA PRO A 296 2.29 20.78 -12.78
C PRO A 296 0.89 21.42 -12.90
N LEU A 297 0.26 21.40 -14.07
CA LEU A 297 -0.98 22.14 -14.32
C LEU A 297 -2.21 21.26 -14.21
N LYS A 298 -3.28 21.81 -13.63
CA LYS A 298 -4.62 21.25 -13.73
C LYS A 298 -5.05 21.13 -15.20
N ALA A 299 -5.67 20.02 -15.56
CA ALA A 299 -6.35 19.88 -16.84
C ALA A 299 -7.52 20.87 -16.91
N TRP A 300 -7.68 21.57 -18.03
CA TRP A 300 -8.56 22.74 -18.09
C TRP A 300 -10.02 22.44 -17.74
N TYR A 301 -10.49 21.21 -17.97
CA TYR A 301 -11.84 20.75 -17.66
C TYR A 301 -12.03 20.32 -16.20
N SER A 302 -10.96 20.01 -15.45
CA SER A 302 -11.07 19.42 -14.12
C SER A 302 -11.75 20.37 -13.14
N ASN A 303 -12.70 19.86 -12.38
CA ASN A 303 -13.19 20.52 -11.17
C ASN A 303 -12.06 20.61 -10.13
N TYR A 304 -12.20 21.56 -9.20
CA TYR A 304 -11.16 21.93 -8.24
C TYR A 304 -11.78 22.44 -6.93
N GLY A 305 -10.95 22.88 -5.99
CA GLY A 305 -11.38 23.52 -4.76
C GLY A 305 -11.10 22.68 -3.51
N SER A 306 -11.51 23.20 -2.36
CA SER A 306 -11.13 22.66 -1.04
C SER A 306 -11.64 21.25 -0.75
N TRP A 307 -12.55 20.70 -1.55
CA TRP A 307 -13.04 19.32 -1.43
C TRP A 307 -12.31 18.34 -2.37
N VAL A 308 -11.40 18.82 -3.21
CA VAL A 308 -10.54 17.98 -4.06
C VAL A 308 -9.21 17.73 -3.36
N HIS A 309 -8.99 16.49 -2.92
CA HIS A 309 -7.85 16.15 -2.06
C HIS A 309 -6.52 16.13 -2.81
N LEU A 310 -6.50 15.50 -3.98
CA LEU A 310 -5.29 15.32 -4.79
C LEU A 310 -5.66 15.17 -6.26
N ALA A 311 -4.66 15.04 -7.13
CA ALA A 311 -4.86 14.82 -8.55
C ALA A 311 -3.97 13.72 -9.13
N ALA A 312 -4.35 13.25 -10.31
CA ALA A 312 -3.59 12.32 -11.11
C ALA A 312 -3.73 12.66 -12.60
N PRO A 313 -2.84 12.16 -13.48
CA PRO A 313 -2.99 12.37 -14.91
C PRO A 313 -4.31 11.80 -15.44
N GLY A 314 -5.15 12.65 -16.01
CA GLY A 314 -6.42 12.27 -16.63
C GLY A 314 -6.54 12.68 -18.10
N GLY A 315 -5.46 13.17 -18.72
CA GLY A 315 -5.44 13.69 -20.09
C GLY A 315 -5.62 15.20 -20.17
N ASP A 316 -5.11 15.81 -21.24
CA ASP A 316 -5.12 17.25 -21.47
C ASP A 316 -6.51 17.78 -21.88
N GLY A 317 -7.37 16.89 -22.39
CA GLY A 317 -8.75 17.17 -22.79
C GLY A 317 -9.20 16.31 -23.97
N PRO A 318 -10.50 16.25 -24.26
CA PRO A 318 -10.99 15.64 -25.48
C PRO A 318 -10.43 16.38 -26.72
N GLY A 319 -9.86 15.64 -27.66
CA GLY A 319 -9.27 16.20 -28.89
C GLY A 319 -7.84 16.74 -28.74
N GLU A 320 -7.30 16.75 -27.52
CA GLU A 320 -5.91 17.10 -27.25
C GLU A 320 -4.97 15.90 -27.54
N PRO A 321 -3.67 16.15 -27.81
CA PRO A 321 -2.74 15.09 -28.21
C PRO A 321 -2.41 14.09 -27.09
N TYR A 322 -2.49 14.53 -25.83
CA TYR A 322 -2.14 13.69 -24.69
C TYR A 322 -3.40 13.32 -23.91
N GLN A 323 -3.89 12.11 -24.14
CA GLN A 323 -5.04 11.50 -23.46
C GLN A 323 -4.63 10.16 -22.86
N ILE A 324 -5.52 9.51 -22.10
CA ILE A 324 -5.20 8.27 -21.40
C ILE A 324 -5.56 7.07 -22.27
N TRP A 325 -4.54 6.32 -22.69
CA TRP A 325 -4.69 5.06 -23.42
C TRP A 325 -5.00 3.92 -22.45
N SER A 326 -6.14 3.26 -22.63
CA SER A 326 -6.54 2.09 -21.84
C SER A 326 -7.37 1.09 -22.65
N THR A 327 -7.76 -0.01 -22.02
CA THR A 327 -8.66 -1.02 -22.57
C THR A 327 -10.00 -0.43 -22.98
N SER A 328 -10.65 -1.03 -23.96
CA SER A 328 -11.92 -0.58 -24.50
C SER A 328 -12.63 -1.74 -25.20
N ILE A 329 -13.72 -1.43 -25.88
CA ILE A 329 -14.38 -2.31 -26.84
C ILE A 329 -14.39 -1.65 -28.21
N ASP A 330 -14.36 -2.40 -29.30
CA ASP A 330 -14.59 -1.87 -30.65
C ASP A 330 -16.09 -1.79 -31.00
N GLU A 331 -16.40 -1.41 -32.23
CA GLU A 331 -17.76 -1.28 -32.77
C GLU A 331 -18.54 -2.62 -32.83
N HIS A 332 -17.85 -3.75 -32.71
CA HIS A 332 -18.45 -5.07 -32.64
C HIS A 332 -18.54 -5.61 -31.21
N GLY A 333 -18.03 -4.85 -30.23
CA GLY A 333 -17.95 -5.26 -28.84
C GLY A 333 -16.78 -6.18 -28.53
N ASP A 334 -15.83 -6.32 -29.45
CA ASP A 334 -14.60 -7.08 -29.23
C ASP A 334 -13.59 -6.24 -28.45
N SER A 335 -12.63 -6.91 -27.80
CA SER A 335 -11.61 -6.27 -26.97
C SER A 335 -10.72 -5.33 -27.79
N SER A 336 -10.55 -4.10 -27.32
CA SER A 336 -9.80 -3.05 -28.02
C SER A 336 -9.11 -2.10 -27.03
N TYR A 337 -8.52 -1.03 -27.53
CA TYR A 337 -7.88 0.02 -26.73
C TYR A 337 -8.23 1.39 -27.29
N GLU A 338 -8.31 2.42 -26.43
CA GLU A 338 -8.70 3.77 -26.84
C GLU A 338 -8.14 4.86 -25.93
N LEU A 339 -8.02 6.07 -26.49
CA LEU A 339 -7.77 7.32 -25.77
C LEU A 339 -9.05 7.90 -25.19
N LEU A 340 -9.09 8.13 -23.88
CA LEU A 340 -10.11 8.95 -23.22
C LEU A 340 -9.44 10.01 -22.32
N SER A 341 -10.17 11.09 -22.06
CA SER A 341 -9.74 12.17 -21.16
C SER A 341 -10.82 12.48 -20.13
N GLY A 342 -10.43 12.68 -18.87
CA GLY A 342 -11.33 13.07 -17.80
C GLY A 342 -10.75 12.81 -16.41
N THR A 343 -11.36 13.42 -15.39
CA THR A 343 -11.14 13.02 -13.99
C THR A 343 -11.52 11.55 -13.75
N SER A 344 -12.40 11.00 -14.60
CA SER A 344 -12.72 9.58 -14.69
C SER A 344 -11.54 8.67 -15.02
N MET A 345 -10.47 9.19 -15.63
CA MET A 345 -9.24 8.46 -15.94
C MET A 345 -8.14 8.73 -14.88
N ALA A 346 -8.18 9.89 -14.22
CA ALA A 346 -7.30 10.20 -13.10
C ALA A 346 -7.64 9.36 -11.85
N SER A 347 -8.93 9.27 -11.50
CA SER A 347 -9.44 8.52 -10.34
C SER A 347 -8.99 7.04 -10.30
N PRO A 348 -9.11 6.25 -11.39
CA PRO A 348 -8.67 4.85 -11.39
C PRO A 348 -7.16 4.68 -11.24
N LEU A 349 -6.35 5.66 -11.66
CA LEU A 349 -4.91 5.60 -11.44
C LEU A 349 -4.59 5.69 -9.94
N VAL A 350 -5.32 6.54 -9.20
CA VAL A 350 -5.22 6.64 -7.74
C VAL A 350 -5.76 5.38 -7.06
N ALA A 351 -6.89 4.84 -7.52
CA ALA A 351 -7.44 3.60 -6.99
C ALA A 351 -6.48 2.41 -7.17
N GLY A 352 -5.80 2.32 -8.32
CA GLY A 352 -4.74 1.35 -8.55
C GLY A 352 -3.52 1.56 -7.63
N LEU A 353 -3.09 2.81 -7.40
CA LEU A 353 -2.02 3.10 -6.45
C LEU A 353 -2.42 2.69 -5.02
N ALA A 354 -3.66 2.96 -4.61
CA ALA A 354 -4.19 2.50 -3.33
C ALA A 354 -4.12 0.97 -3.20
N ALA A 355 -4.43 0.25 -4.28
CA ALA A 355 -4.34 -1.21 -4.32
C ALA A 355 -2.89 -1.73 -4.18
N LEU A 356 -1.90 -1.00 -4.72
CA LEU A 356 -0.48 -1.30 -4.46
C LEU A 356 -0.12 -1.08 -2.97
N ILE A 357 -0.65 -0.04 -2.34
CA ILE A 357 -0.44 0.21 -0.89
C ILE A 357 -1.05 -0.93 -0.07
N TYR A 358 -2.31 -1.33 -0.34
CA TYR A 358 -2.93 -2.50 0.29
C TYR A 358 -2.15 -3.79 0.03
N SER A 359 -1.46 -3.89 -1.10
CA SER A 359 -0.62 -5.06 -1.40
C SER A 359 0.63 -5.14 -0.52
N VAL A 360 1.05 -4.02 0.08
CA VAL A 360 2.09 -3.96 1.12
C VAL A 360 1.46 -4.10 2.51
N LEU A 361 0.32 -3.45 2.74
CA LEU A 361 -0.38 -3.39 4.03
C LEU A 361 -1.82 -3.92 3.88
N PRO A 362 -2.01 -5.24 3.79
CA PRO A 362 -3.32 -5.83 3.46
C PRO A 362 -4.40 -5.52 4.50
N ASP A 363 -4.02 -5.42 5.77
CA ASP A 363 -4.94 -5.14 6.89
C ASP A 363 -4.98 -3.64 7.28
N ALA A 364 -4.45 -2.75 6.42
CA ALA A 364 -4.49 -1.32 6.71
C ALA A 364 -5.94 -0.81 6.75
N PRO A 365 -6.31 0.03 7.72
CA PRO A 365 -7.58 0.73 7.65
C PRO A 365 -7.55 1.78 6.52
N ALA A 366 -8.70 2.06 5.89
CA ALA A 366 -8.82 3.01 4.78
C ALA A 366 -8.18 4.37 5.04
N TRP A 367 -8.30 4.90 6.26
CA TRP A 367 -7.72 6.19 6.62
C TRP A 367 -6.18 6.21 6.53
N LEU A 368 -5.50 5.07 6.76
CA LEU A 368 -4.04 4.99 6.66
C LEU A 368 -3.61 5.02 5.18
N VAL A 369 -4.33 4.32 4.32
CA VAL A 369 -4.07 4.34 2.87
C VAL A 369 -4.34 5.74 2.30
N TRP A 370 -5.44 6.37 2.72
CA TRP A 370 -5.72 7.79 2.41
C TRP A 370 -4.56 8.68 2.85
N TYR A 371 -4.12 8.56 4.10
CA TYR A 371 -3.01 9.35 4.63
C TYR A 371 -1.76 9.20 3.77
N ILE A 372 -1.34 7.96 3.48
CA ILE A 372 -0.16 7.69 2.65
C ILE A 372 -0.30 8.36 1.28
N LEU A 373 -1.45 8.24 0.61
CA LEU A 373 -1.68 8.86 -0.70
C LEU A 373 -1.55 10.39 -0.62
N THR A 374 -2.17 11.01 0.39
CA THR A 374 -2.21 12.47 0.53
C THR A 374 -0.89 13.07 1.03
N GLU A 375 -0.18 12.41 1.93
CA GLU A 375 1.05 12.92 2.52
C GLU A 375 2.23 12.83 1.55
N THR A 376 2.20 11.83 0.66
CA THR A 376 3.29 11.59 -0.28
C THR A 376 3.08 12.25 -1.64
N ALA A 377 1.92 12.89 -1.84
CA ALA A 377 1.61 13.64 -3.05
C ALA A 377 2.68 14.72 -3.31
N ASP A 378 2.98 14.94 -4.58
CA ASP A 378 3.83 16.03 -5.04
C ASP A 378 3.04 17.34 -5.00
N PRO A 379 3.38 18.27 -4.08
CA PRO A 379 2.63 19.51 -3.91
C PRO A 379 2.86 20.51 -5.06
N ASN A 380 3.76 20.21 -6.01
CA ASN A 380 4.04 21.07 -7.15
C ASN A 380 2.90 21.04 -8.17
N ILE A 381 1.77 21.63 -7.80
CA ILE A 381 0.67 21.97 -8.70
C ILE A 381 0.43 23.47 -8.60
N GLU A 382 0.23 24.13 -9.74
CA GLU A 382 -0.07 25.57 -9.74
C GLU A 382 -1.39 25.86 -9.02
N ASN A 383 -1.36 26.86 -8.14
CA ASN A 383 -2.53 27.41 -7.47
C ASN A 383 -3.42 28.18 -8.46
N ASP A 384 -4.65 28.49 -8.06
CA ASP A 384 -5.54 29.32 -8.87
C ASP A 384 -5.10 30.80 -8.87
N SER A 385 -5.89 31.64 -9.53
CA SER A 385 -5.62 33.08 -9.65
C SER A 385 -5.58 33.83 -8.32
N ASP A 386 -6.24 33.29 -7.28
CA ASP A 386 -6.30 33.87 -5.94
C ASP A 386 -5.18 33.30 -5.03
N GLY A 387 -4.38 32.37 -5.55
CA GLY A 387 -3.28 31.75 -4.84
C GLY A 387 -3.72 30.58 -3.96
N ASP A 388 -4.97 30.14 -4.06
CA ASP A 388 -5.49 28.99 -3.33
C ASP A 388 -5.07 27.67 -4.00
N PRO A 389 -4.76 26.61 -3.22
CA PRO A 389 -4.46 25.30 -3.78
C PRO A 389 -5.64 24.78 -4.60
N VAL A 390 -5.40 24.59 -5.90
CA VAL A 390 -6.37 23.99 -6.83
C VAL A 390 -6.76 22.59 -6.39
N PHE A 391 -5.79 21.84 -5.86
CA PHE A 391 -5.95 20.55 -5.20
C PHE A 391 -5.22 20.60 -3.86
N GLN A 392 -5.81 20.10 -2.78
CA GLN A 392 -5.26 20.30 -1.42
C GLN A 392 -3.83 19.76 -1.22
N LYS A 393 -3.48 18.65 -1.89
CA LYS A 393 -2.22 17.92 -1.68
C LYS A 393 -1.33 17.81 -2.92
N GLY A 394 -1.84 18.17 -4.10
CA GLY A 394 -1.12 18.07 -5.37
C GLY A 394 -1.26 16.71 -6.06
N GLN A 395 -0.27 16.31 -6.87
CA GLN A 395 -0.33 15.10 -7.70
C GLN A 395 0.11 13.85 -6.93
N VAL A 396 -0.54 12.70 -7.11
CA VAL A 396 -0.04 11.43 -6.54
C VAL A 396 1.39 11.08 -7.00
N HIS A 397 2.17 10.49 -6.08
CA HIS A 397 3.54 10.06 -6.34
C HIS A 397 3.78 8.63 -5.83
N ALA A 398 3.70 7.65 -6.73
CA ALA A 398 3.66 6.23 -6.40
C ALA A 398 4.90 5.73 -5.65
N GLU A 399 6.11 6.14 -6.05
CA GLU A 399 7.34 5.70 -5.38
C GLU A 399 7.38 6.12 -3.90
N ARG A 400 7.04 7.39 -3.60
CA ARG A 400 6.99 7.92 -2.24
C ARG A 400 5.89 7.23 -1.43
N ALA A 401 4.73 7.00 -2.03
CA ALA A 401 3.63 6.28 -1.38
C ALA A 401 4.04 4.88 -0.92
N LEU A 402 4.67 4.10 -1.80
CA LEU A 402 5.11 2.74 -1.48
C LEU A 402 6.33 2.74 -0.54
N ALA A 403 7.22 3.74 -0.63
CA ALA A 403 8.30 3.90 0.34
C ALA A 403 7.74 4.14 1.76
N LEU A 404 6.78 5.05 1.91
CA LEU A 404 6.13 5.32 3.19
C LEU A 404 5.31 4.11 3.68
N ALA A 405 4.59 3.42 2.79
CA ALA A 405 3.86 2.20 3.15
C ALA A 405 4.78 1.13 3.78
N ARG A 406 6.02 0.99 3.27
CA ARG A 406 7.01 0.08 3.85
C ARG A 406 7.52 0.50 5.23
N GLU A 407 7.45 1.77 5.60
CA GLU A 407 7.80 2.22 6.94
C GLU A 407 6.78 1.76 7.98
N PHE A 408 5.53 1.53 7.56
CA PHE A 408 4.48 0.94 8.38
C PHE A 408 4.54 -0.60 8.43
N LEU A 409 5.37 -1.25 7.61
CA LEU A 409 5.61 -2.69 7.77
C LEU A 409 6.30 -2.95 9.11
N PRO A 410 5.99 -4.06 9.78
CA PRO A 410 6.76 -4.48 10.93
C PRO A 410 8.22 -4.67 10.54
N ARG A 411 9.15 -3.81 11.00
CA ARG A 411 10.58 -4.05 10.83
C ARG A 411 10.95 -5.40 11.46
N ALA A 412 11.36 -6.36 10.65
CA ALA A 412 12.00 -7.59 11.11
C ALA A 412 13.43 -7.24 11.53
N TYR A 413 13.70 -7.22 12.84
CA TYR A 413 15.08 -7.32 13.31
C TYR A 413 15.49 -8.79 13.18
N GLU A 414 16.50 -9.10 12.37
CA GLU A 414 17.18 -10.39 12.45
C GLU A 414 17.90 -10.46 13.80
N ALA A 415 17.33 -11.22 14.74
CA ALA A 415 17.99 -11.54 15.99
C ALA A 415 18.69 -12.90 15.84
N ASN A 416 19.99 -12.93 16.11
CA ASN A 416 20.72 -14.19 16.31
C ASN A 416 20.06 -14.97 17.45
N PRO A 417 19.76 -16.27 17.30
CA PRO A 417 19.06 -17.03 18.33
C PRO A 417 19.96 -17.24 19.55
N VAL A 418 19.54 -16.75 20.72
CA VAL A 418 20.10 -17.12 22.02
C VAL A 418 19.10 -18.04 22.72
N SER A 419 19.52 -19.27 22.99
CA SER A 419 18.72 -20.22 23.77
C SER A 419 18.72 -19.88 25.26
N VAL A 420 17.56 -19.91 25.92
CA VAL A 420 17.45 -19.82 27.39
C VAL A 420 16.48 -20.90 27.90
N ARG A 421 16.87 -21.60 28.98
CA ARG A 421 16.02 -22.52 29.78
C ARG A 421 15.57 -21.82 31.06
N ALA A 422 14.38 -22.15 31.56
CA ALA A 422 13.85 -21.65 32.84
C ALA A 422 13.54 -22.80 33.82
N GLU A 423 13.78 -22.56 35.12
CA GLU A 423 13.36 -23.38 36.25
C GLU A 423 12.47 -22.58 37.22
N LYS A 424 11.76 -23.31 38.10
CA LYS A 424 10.63 -22.85 38.91
C LYS A 424 10.98 -21.69 39.85
N GLY A 425 10.26 -20.58 39.74
CA GLY A 425 10.17 -19.52 40.76
C GLY A 425 11.06 -18.29 40.59
N GLY A 426 11.63 -18.04 39.41
CA GLY A 426 12.37 -16.79 39.11
C GLY A 426 11.68 -15.94 38.04
N PHE A 427 11.74 -14.61 38.17
CA PHE A 427 11.42 -13.69 37.08
C PHE A 427 12.61 -13.59 36.12
N LEU A 428 12.36 -13.77 34.83
CA LEU A 428 13.30 -13.49 33.75
C LEU A 428 13.00 -12.10 33.19
N SER A 429 14.03 -11.29 32.99
CA SER A 429 13.97 -10.05 32.23
C SER A 429 14.78 -10.17 30.93
N GLY A 430 14.23 -9.69 29.83
CA GLY A 430 14.88 -9.63 28.53
C GLY A 430 14.00 -8.98 27.46
N THR A 431 14.63 -8.23 26.55
CA THR A 431 13.99 -7.58 25.40
C THR A 431 14.29 -8.38 24.13
N GLY A 432 13.27 -8.95 23.48
CA GLY A 432 13.43 -9.72 22.25
C GLY A 432 12.24 -10.62 21.91
N GLN A 433 12.09 -10.95 20.62
CA GLN A 433 10.93 -11.61 20.01
C GLN A 433 11.15 -13.13 19.80
N VAL A 434 10.08 -13.90 20.08
CA VAL A 434 9.71 -15.26 19.60
C VAL A 434 10.32 -16.51 20.30
N ALA A 435 9.44 -17.44 20.71
CA ALA A 435 9.58 -18.90 20.50
C ALA A 435 8.31 -19.64 20.99
N ARG A 436 7.74 -20.55 20.18
CA ARG A 436 6.77 -21.54 20.68
C ARG A 436 7.51 -22.54 21.57
N LEU A 437 6.99 -22.79 22.77
CA LEU A 437 7.34 -23.93 23.61
C LEU A 437 6.06 -24.72 23.92
N PHE A 438 6.17 -26.04 23.91
CA PHE A 438 5.10 -26.95 24.34
C PHE A 438 5.22 -27.18 25.86
N ALA A 439 4.10 -27.45 26.54
CA ALA A 439 4.08 -27.90 27.95
C ALA A 439 3.29 -29.21 28.08
N ASP A 440 3.68 -30.02 29.08
CA ASP A 440 3.32 -31.44 29.29
C ASP A 440 1.89 -31.72 29.78
N ASP A 441 0.92 -30.83 29.54
CA ASP A 441 -0.52 -31.18 29.51
C ASP A 441 -1.26 -30.71 28.24
N GLY A 442 -0.52 -30.18 27.25
CA GLY A 442 -1.02 -29.97 25.88
C GLY A 442 -1.88 -28.73 25.64
N ARG A 443 -1.82 -27.68 26.49
CA ARG A 443 -2.57 -26.42 26.26
C ARG A 443 -1.70 -25.17 26.36
N SER A 444 -2.03 -24.15 25.57
CA SER A 444 -1.38 -22.84 25.47
C SER A 444 -2.42 -21.72 25.32
N VAL A 445 -2.16 -20.52 25.84
CA VAL A 445 -2.92 -19.31 25.47
C VAL A 445 -1.95 -18.25 24.94
N GLU A 446 -2.29 -17.73 23.78
CA GLU A 446 -1.57 -16.77 22.95
C GLU A 446 -1.93 -15.34 23.35
N VAL A 447 -0.94 -14.44 23.44
CA VAL A 447 -1.20 -13.00 23.37
C VAL A 447 -0.11 -12.34 22.55
N SER A 448 -0.49 -11.78 21.40
CA SER A 448 0.33 -10.87 20.60
C SER A 448 -0.47 -9.59 20.34
N HIS A 449 0.09 -8.41 20.60
CA HIS A 449 -0.41 -7.17 20.01
C HIS A 449 0.69 -6.09 19.92
N ARG A 450 0.76 -5.39 18.78
CA ARG A 450 1.52 -4.15 18.54
C ARG A 450 0.54 -3.03 18.17
N SER A 451 0.55 -1.87 18.85
CA SER A 451 -0.28 -0.71 18.47
C SER A 451 0.50 0.60 18.43
N PHE A 452 0.06 1.49 17.54
CA PHE A 452 0.38 2.92 17.45
C PHE A 452 -0.95 3.68 17.24
N ALA A 453 -1.20 4.77 17.98
CA ALA A 453 -2.39 5.62 17.79
C ALA A 453 -1.97 7.10 17.66
N PRO A 454 -2.36 7.83 16.60
CA PRO A 454 -1.94 9.21 16.39
C PRO A 454 -2.95 10.30 16.82
N ASN A 455 -4.07 9.98 17.50
CA ASN A 455 -5.08 10.97 17.90
C ASN A 455 -5.46 10.85 19.40
N PRO A 456 -5.63 11.97 20.15
CA PRO A 456 -5.80 11.97 21.60
C PRO A 456 -7.17 11.47 22.10
N GLU A 457 -8.05 11.01 21.21
CA GLU A 457 -9.33 10.37 21.55
C GLU A 457 -9.43 8.90 21.07
N ALA A 458 -8.38 8.35 20.47
CA ALA A 458 -8.41 6.99 19.93
C ALA A 458 -8.22 5.95 21.06
N ALA A 459 -9.33 5.43 21.57
CA ALA A 459 -9.31 4.32 22.51
C ALA A 459 -8.91 3.01 21.81
N LEU A 460 -7.91 2.32 22.37
CA LEU A 460 -7.34 1.10 21.79
C LEU A 460 -8.29 -0.11 21.89
N GLY A 461 -9.09 -0.40 20.88
CA GLY A 461 -9.97 -1.58 20.88
C GLY A 461 -9.20 -2.89 20.65
N ILE A 462 -9.04 -3.72 21.69
CA ILE A 462 -8.47 -5.07 21.59
C ILE A 462 -9.59 -6.09 21.77
N GLU A 463 -9.82 -6.99 20.80
CA GLU A 463 -10.71 -8.17 20.93
C GLU A 463 -9.87 -9.43 21.19
N PHE A 464 -10.10 -10.11 22.30
CA PHE A 464 -9.44 -11.37 22.64
C PHE A 464 -10.32 -12.55 22.21
N ALA A 465 -9.73 -13.65 21.76
CA ALA A 465 -10.40 -14.95 21.72
C ALA A 465 -9.84 -15.81 22.87
N THR A 466 -10.70 -16.26 23.77
CA THR A 466 -10.38 -16.97 25.00
C THR A 466 -11.16 -18.28 25.03
N GLU A 467 -11.05 -19.03 23.93
CA GLU A 467 -11.78 -20.28 23.69
C GLU A 467 -11.44 -21.39 24.71
N THR A 468 -10.51 -21.13 25.64
CA THR A 468 -10.10 -22.00 26.74
C THR A 468 -10.42 -21.45 28.14
N LEU A 469 -11.10 -20.31 28.29
CA LEU A 469 -11.58 -19.88 29.62
C LEU A 469 -12.80 -20.71 30.05
N PRO A 470 -12.96 -20.99 31.36
CA PRO A 470 -14.23 -21.50 31.87
C PRO A 470 -15.36 -20.54 31.48
N ALA A 471 -16.58 -21.06 31.27
CA ALA A 471 -17.71 -20.30 30.74
C ALA A 471 -18.00 -18.97 31.49
N GLN A 472 -17.54 -18.83 32.75
CA GLN A 472 -17.53 -17.58 33.52
C GLN A 472 -16.37 -17.56 34.54
N PRO A 473 -15.20 -16.92 34.27
CA PRO A 473 -14.24 -16.60 35.32
C PRO A 473 -14.87 -15.72 36.41
N SER A 474 -14.48 -15.95 37.67
CA SER A 474 -14.95 -15.15 38.82
C SER A 474 -14.35 -13.74 38.87
N GLU A 475 -13.23 -13.53 38.16
CA GLU A 475 -12.44 -12.32 38.19
C GLU A 475 -11.69 -12.12 36.88
N LEU A 476 -11.53 -10.86 36.46
CA LEU A 476 -10.67 -10.47 35.35
C LEU A 476 -9.66 -9.45 35.85
N ARG A 477 -8.37 -9.74 35.60
CA ARG A 477 -7.26 -8.81 35.81
C ARG A 477 -6.60 -8.48 34.48
N ILE A 478 -6.37 -7.20 34.26
CA ILE A 478 -5.60 -6.70 33.12
C ILE A 478 -4.54 -5.79 33.70
N GLU A 479 -3.28 -6.13 33.49
CA GLU A 479 -2.14 -5.29 33.84
C GLU A 479 -1.50 -4.76 32.56
N TRP A 480 -0.96 -3.55 32.60
CA TRP A 480 -0.10 -3.02 31.56
C TRP A 480 0.98 -2.14 32.16
N HIS A 481 2.14 -2.10 31.52
CA HIS A 481 3.26 -1.27 31.95
C HIS A 481 3.28 0.04 31.16
N TYR A 482 3.72 1.11 31.81
CA TYR A 482 3.82 2.42 31.19
C TYR A 482 5.10 3.16 31.62
N GLU A 483 5.66 3.94 30.71
CA GLU A 483 6.66 4.96 31.01
C GLU A 483 6.01 6.33 30.83
N ALA A 484 5.85 7.08 31.92
CA ALA A 484 5.21 8.39 31.88
C ALA A 484 6.04 9.43 32.64
N THR A 485 6.08 10.65 32.12
CA THR A 485 6.48 11.83 32.91
C THR A 485 5.25 12.36 33.68
N ALA A 486 5.48 13.12 34.77
CA ALA A 486 4.43 13.48 35.75
C ALA A 486 3.15 14.11 35.12
N GLY A 487 1.96 13.69 35.58
CA GLY A 487 0.68 14.31 35.19
C GLY A 487 -0.17 13.57 34.14
N VAL A 488 0.06 12.26 33.93
CA VAL A 488 -0.79 11.42 33.04
C VAL A 488 -2.01 10.88 33.79
N THR A 489 -3.18 10.92 33.15
CA THR A 489 -4.40 10.21 33.57
C THR A 489 -4.60 9.00 32.66
N LEU A 490 -4.77 7.81 33.24
CA LEU A 490 -5.05 6.58 32.50
C LEU A 490 -6.53 6.20 32.61
N GLY A 491 -7.09 5.66 31.52
CA GLY A 491 -8.47 5.19 31.45
C GLY A 491 -8.55 3.82 30.79
N ALA A 492 -9.54 3.03 31.22
CA ALA A 492 -9.87 1.75 30.62
C ALA A 492 -11.37 1.64 30.42
N HIS A 493 -11.79 1.00 29.34
CA HIS A 493 -13.18 0.67 29.03
C HIS A 493 -13.27 -0.79 28.60
N LEU A 494 -14.35 -1.47 29.00
CA LEU A 494 -14.66 -2.83 28.55
C LEU A 494 -15.95 -2.81 27.74
N TRP A 495 -16.04 -3.64 26.70
CA TRP A 495 -17.26 -3.81 25.93
C TRP A 495 -18.27 -4.64 26.71
N ASP A 496 -19.37 -4.01 27.08
CA ASP A 496 -20.51 -4.69 27.68
C ASP A 496 -21.33 -5.32 26.54
N TYR A 497 -21.33 -6.65 26.47
CA TYR A 497 -22.02 -7.38 25.40
C TYR A 497 -23.54 -7.31 25.52
N ALA A 498 -24.08 -7.10 26.73
CA ALA A 498 -25.51 -6.92 26.94
C ALA A 498 -25.96 -5.52 26.49
N ALA A 499 -25.17 -4.49 26.80
CA ALA A 499 -25.47 -3.10 26.43
C ALA A 499 -24.95 -2.68 25.04
N ARG A 500 -24.20 -3.55 24.34
CA ARG A 500 -23.59 -3.34 23.01
C ARG A 500 -22.81 -2.01 22.92
N ARG A 501 -22.06 -1.66 23.97
CA ARG A 501 -21.22 -0.44 24.03
C ARG A 501 -20.04 -0.59 24.99
N PHE A 502 -19.03 0.26 24.84
CA PHE A 502 -17.94 0.37 25.81
C PHE A 502 -18.39 1.09 27.09
N VAL A 503 -17.93 0.60 28.24
CA VAL A 503 -18.19 1.16 29.57
C VAL A 503 -16.87 1.35 30.30
N ALA A 504 -16.67 2.51 30.91
CA ALA A 504 -15.46 2.82 31.68
C ALA A 504 -15.33 1.88 32.89
N VAL A 505 -14.10 1.42 33.15
CA VAL A 505 -13.75 0.61 34.33
C VAL A 505 -12.64 1.28 35.13
N PRO A 506 -12.64 1.18 36.47
CA PRO A 506 -11.62 1.79 37.31
C PRO A 506 -10.22 1.26 37.01
N VAL A 507 -9.24 2.16 37.02
CA VAL A 507 -7.82 1.86 36.84
C VAL A 507 -7.06 2.15 38.13
N THR A 508 -6.25 1.21 38.58
CA THR A 508 -5.34 1.37 39.72
C THR A 508 -3.91 1.58 39.21
N LEU A 509 -3.24 2.63 39.67
CA LEU A 509 -1.87 2.97 39.25
C LEU A 509 -0.83 2.42 40.23
N GLY A 510 0.21 1.79 39.68
CA GLY A 510 1.42 1.34 40.36
C GLY A 510 2.67 2.08 39.85
N SER A 511 3.86 1.71 40.36
CA SER A 511 5.12 2.32 39.91
C SER A 511 5.53 1.78 38.53
N GLY A 512 5.05 2.43 37.47
CA GLY A 512 5.32 2.03 36.08
C GLY A 512 4.40 0.91 35.55
N SER A 513 3.29 0.63 36.25
CA SER A 513 2.24 -0.26 35.77
C SER A 513 0.86 0.21 36.18
N ALA A 514 -0.17 -0.18 35.45
CA ALA A 514 -1.55 0.11 35.76
C ALA A 514 -2.39 -1.16 35.60
N THR A 515 -3.42 -1.27 36.44
CA THR A 515 -4.21 -2.49 36.58
C THR A 515 -5.70 -2.19 36.56
N VAL A 516 -6.45 -3.04 35.86
CA VAL A 516 -7.92 -3.11 35.92
C VAL A 516 -8.28 -4.41 36.61
N HIS A 517 -9.21 -4.29 37.56
CA HIS A 517 -9.76 -5.40 38.30
C HIS A 517 -11.28 -5.40 38.18
N VAL A 518 -11.85 -6.49 37.67
CA VAL A 518 -13.30 -6.65 37.54
C VAL A 518 -13.74 -7.93 38.21
N SER A 519 -14.50 -7.76 39.30
CA SER A 519 -15.25 -8.83 39.94
C SER A 519 -16.44 -9.22 39.06
N ASN A 520 -16.59 -10.50 38.74
CA ASN A 520 -17.66 -11.04 37.89
C ASN A 520 -17.70 -10.45 36.45
N PRO A 521 -16.71 -10.76 35.60
CA PRO A 521 -16.59 -10.23 34.24
C PRO A 521 -17.62 -10.76 33.23
N ALA A 522 -18.63 -11.55 33.62
CA ALA A 522 -19.55 -12.27 32.72
C ALA A 522 -20.16 -11.39 31.61
N ARG A 523 -20.52 -10.14 31.90
CA ARG A 523 -21.10 -9.20 30.91
C ARG A 523 -20.10 -8.65 29.89
N PHE A 524 -18.81 -8.74 30.18
CA PHE A 524 -17.72 -8.28 29.31
C PHE A 524 -17.14 -9.43 28.49
N MET A 525 -17.73 -10.62 28.58
CA MET A 525 -17.30 -11.83 27.88
C MET A 525 -18.43 -12.37 26.99
N ASN A 526 -18.10 -12.76 25.77
CA ASN A 526 -19.04 -13.49 24.89
C ASN A 526 -18.29 -14.54 24.06
N GLN A 527 -18.64 -15.83 24.20
CA GLN A 527 -17.94 -16.93 23.53
C GLN A 527 -16.43 -16.91 23.74
N GLY A 528 -16.02 -16.63 24.98
CA GLY A 528 -14.61 -16.42 25.30
C GLY A 528 -14.04 -15.14 24.67
N ARG A 529 -14.83 -14.16 24.24
CA ARG A 529 -14.27 -12.91 23.74
C ARG A 529 -14.44 -11.76 24.69
N ILE A 530 -13.38 -10.97 24.86
CA ILE A 530 -13.40 -9.72 25.63
C ILE A 530 -12.96 -8.62 24.69
N ARG A 531 -13.63 -7.47 24.71
CA ARG A 531 -13.14 -6.26 24.06
C ARG A 531 -12.74 -5.21 25.08
N VAL A 532 -11.52 -4.73 25.00
CA VAL A 532 -10.94 -3.74 25.93
C VAL A 532 -10.55 -2.48 25.16
N ARG A 533 -10.66 -1.33 25.81
CA ARG A 533 -10.24 -0.02 25.33
C ARG A 533 -9.37 0.66 26.37
N LEU A 534 -8.06 0.74 26.14
CA LEU A 534 -7.12 1.45 27.03
C LEU A 534 -6.81 2.84 26.46
N GLY A 535 -6.64 3.83 27.33
CA GLY A 535 -6.32 5.20 26.96
C GLY A 535 -5.43 5.91 28.00
N ALA A 536 -4.68 6.90 27.54
CA ALA A 536 -3.82 7.76 28.35
C ALA A 536 -4.00 9.21 27.91
N GLY A 537 -4.09 10.14 28.85
CA GLY A 537 -4.24 11.57 28.58
C GLY A 537 -3.27 12.42 29.42
N ARG A 538 -2.76 13.50 28.82
CA ARG A 538 -1.97 14.56 29.46
C ARG A 538 -2.49 15.91 28.96
N THR A 539 -2.36 16.97 29.75
CA THR A 539 -2.81 18.33 29.36
C THR A 539 -2.08 18.90 28.14
N ASP A 540 -1.00 18.26 27.68
CA ASP A 540 -0.05 18.75 26.69
C ASP A 540 0.52 17.64 25.78
N ASN A 541 -0.36 16.85 25.15
CA ASN A 541 -0.14 16.03 23.96
C ASN A 541 1.28 15.43 23.75
N ALA A 542 1.58 14.23 24.29
CA ALA A 542 2.30 13.14 23.58
C ALA A 542 2.47 11.80 24.38
N PHE A 543 2.53 10.70 23.59
CA PHE A 543 3.18 9.36 23.75
C PHE A 543 2.54 8.14 24.48
N GLY A 544 2.61 6.96 23.80
CA GLY A 544 3.31 5.68 24.16
C GLY A 544 2.75 4.69 25.21
N SER A 545 2.47 3.42 24.84
CA SER A 545 2.45 2.27 25.79
C SER A 545 2.56 0.88 25.12
N MET A 546 3.14 -0.09 25.87
CA MET A 546 3.30 -1.52 25.52
C MET A 546 2.55 -2.38 26.56
N VAL A 547 1.74 -3.34 26.12
CA VAL A 547 0.85 -4.14 26.99
C VAL A 547 1.35 -5.57 27.10
N TRP A 548 1.40 -6.11 28.32
CA TRP A 548 1.62 -7.52 28.63
C TRP A 548 0.40 -8.04 29.39
N LEU A 549 -0.25 -9.10 28.91
CA LEU A 549 -1.40 -9.70 29.61
C LEU A 549 -0.95 -10.99 30.30
N ALA A 550 -1.18 -11.08 31.62
CA ALA A 550 -1.06 -12.32 32.38
C ALA A 550 -2.44 -12.72 32.94
N VAL A 551 -2.89 -13.94 32.65
CA VAL A 551 -4.10 -14.54 33.25
C VAL A 551 -3.64 -15.60 34.23
N ASP A 552 -3.62 -15.26 35.52
CA ASP A 552 -3.17 -16.16 36.58
C ASP A 552 -4.36 -16.93 37.18
N HIS A 553 -4.19 -18.24 37.39
CA HIS A 553 -5.23 -19.13 37.93
C HIS A 553 -4.68 -19.88 39.16
N ALA A 554 -5.34 -19.74 40.31
CA ALA A 554 -5.23 -20.65 41.46
C ALA A 554 -6.46 -20.44 42.38
N SER A 555 -7.16 -21.43 42.94
CA SER A 555 -7.00 -22.89 43.04
C SER A 555 -8.36 -23.52 43.44
N ALA A 556 -8.52 -24.83 43.27
CA ALA A 556 -9.43 -25.62 44.11
C ALA A 556 -8.78 -26.97 44.44
N THR A 557 -8.57 -27.21 45.73
CA THR A 557 -7.97 -28.41 46.29
C THR A 557 -8.99 -29.55 46.27
N VAL A 558 -8.69 -30.66 45.60
CA VAL A 558 -9.39 -31.93 45.82
C VAL A 558 -8.70 -32.62 47.00
N THR A 559 -9.37 -32.65 48.15
CA THR A 559 -9.02 -33.56 49.23
C THR A 559 -9.68 -34.91 48.95
N THR A 560 -8.90 -35.99 48.90
CA THR A 560 -9.41 -37.35 49.10
C THR A 560 -8.79 -37.92 50.38
N PRO A 561 -9.59 -38.53 51.27
CA PRO A 561 -9.09 -39.13 52.50
C PRO A 561 -8.41 -40.47 52.16
N GLY A 562 -7.23 -40.68 52.73
CA GLY A 562 -6.33 -41.77 52.34
C GLY A 562 -6.71 -43.17 52.83
N ARG A 563 -5.88 -44.13 52.43
CA ARG A 563 -5.38 -45.21 53.29
C ARG A 563 -4.11 -45.84 52.67
N PRO A 564 -3.20 -46.41 53.49
CA PRO A 564 -1.88 -46.89 53.06
C PRO A 564 -1.90 -48.36 52.62
N LEU A 565 -0.95 -48.66 51.71
CA LEU A 565 -0.10 -49.86 51.43
C LEU A 565 -0.54 -51.25 51.95
N PRO A 566 -0.24 -52.36 51.25
CA PRO A 566 1.13 -52.74 50.85
C PRO A 566 1.57 -52.30 49.45
#